data_AF-A0AA42IEA5-F1
#
_entry.id   AF-A0AA42IEA5-F1
#
_cell.length_a   1.000
_cell.length_b   1.000
_cell.length_c   1.000
_cell.angle_alpha   90.00
_cell.angle_beta   90.00
_cell.angle_gamma   90.00
#
_symmetry.space_group_name_H-M   'P 1'
#
loop_
_entity.id
_entity.type
_entity.pdbx_description
1 polymer ?
#
loop_
_entity_poly.entity_id
_entity_poly.type
_entity_poly.pdbx_seq_one_letter_code
_entity_poly.pdbx_strand_id
1 'polypeptide(L)'
;MATQAYVIVVDIPEGKCPRVKGREKLIENGRAKVYLSNNTSSNDALSGKTRYGITGGNNAVIVSEKTFPSQETEIRDYLQDRFGEDWSLELVKCHTS
;
A
#
# COMPACT_ATOMS: atom_id res chain seq x y z
N MET A 1 5.54 25.77 -2.81
CA MET A 1 4.91 25.01 -1.72
C MET A 1 5.55 23.64 -1.70
N ALA A 2 6.10 23.18 -0.58
CA ALA A 2 6.59 21.81 -0.48
C ALA A 2 5.39 20.86 -0.65
N THR A 3 5.51 19.89 -1.54
CA THR A 3 4.45 18.89 -1.73
C THR A 3 4.56 17.90 -0.58
N GLN A 4 3.56 17.88 0.31
CA GLN A 4 3.53 16.91 1.41
C GLN A 4 3.44 15.50 0.83
N ALA A 5 4.38 14.65 1.21
CA ALA A 5 4.44 13.25 0.82
C ALA A 5 3.82 12.36 1.91
N TYR A 6 3.17 11.29 1.47
CA TYR A 6 2.51 10.30 2.30
C TYR A 6 2.89 8.90 1.81
N VAL A 7 2.99 7.96 2.74
CA VAL A 7 3.04 6.52 2.44
C VAL A 7 1.67 5.90 2.73
N ILE A 8 1.28 4.94 1.91
CA ILE A 8 0.02 4.22 2.07
C ILE A 8 0.26 3.00 2.97
N VAL A 9 -0.34 3.04 4.17
CA VAL A 9 -0.38 1.92 5.10
C VAL A 9 -1.72 1.21 4.94
N VAL A 10 -1.68 -0.11 4.87
CA VAL A 10 -2.85 -0.97 4.79
C VAL A 10 -2.90 -1.80 6.06
N ASP A 11 -4.02 -1.75 6.75
CA ASP A 11 -4.30 -2.56 7.92
C ASP A 11 -5.19 -3.73 7.51
N ILE A 12 -4.72 -4.96 7.72
CA ILE A 12 -5.39 -6.20 7.32
C ILE A 12 -5.38 -7.24 8.45
N PRO A 13 -6.35 -8.17 8.52
CA PRO A 13 -6.30 -9.28 9.46
C PRO A 13 -5.03 -10.12 9.32
N GLU A 14 -4.49 -10.60 10.43
CA GLU A 14 -3.29 -11.45 10.45
C GLU A 14 -3.41 -12.64 9.51
N GLY A 15 -4.58 -13.31 9.49
CA GLY A 15 -4.84 -14.46 8.62
C GLY A 15 -4.77 -14.15 7.12
N LYS A 16 -5.03 -12.88 6.75
CA LYS A 16 -4.97 -12.39 5.36
C LYS A 16 -3.62 -11.75 5.02
N CYS A 17 -2.78 -11.50 6.02
CA CYS A 17 -1.48 -10.91 5.80
C CYS A 17 -0.61 -11.82 4.91
N PRO A 18 -0.03 -11.32 3.81
CA PRO A 18 0.89 -12.11 3.00
C PRO A 18 2.21 -12.38 3.74
N ARG A 19 3.01 -13.33 3.25
CA ARG A 19 4.36 -13.58 3.79
C ARG A 19 5.31 -12.47 3.35
N VAL A 20 5.33 -11.37 4.09
CA VAL A 20 6.26 -10.25 3.90
C VAL A 20 7.44 -10.31 4.87
N LYS A 21 8.57 -9.71 4.50
CA LYS A 21 9.74 -9.62 5.38
C LYS A 21 9.36 -8.84 6.64
N GLY A 22 9.67 -9.41 7.82
CA GLY A 22 9.36 -8.78 9.10
C GLY A 22 7.89 -8.89 9.54
N ARG A 23 7.07 -9.72 8.88
CA ARG A 23 5.64 -9.92 9.18
C ARG A 23 5.30 -9.99 10.66
N GLU A 24 6.04 -10.76 11.46
CA GLU A 24 5.77 -10.93 12.89
C GLU A 24 5.83 -9.61 13.66
N LYS A 25 6.67 -8.67 13.23
CA LYS A 25 6.80 -7.33 13.84
C LYS A 25 5.72 -6.34 13.38
N LEU A 26 5.02 -6.69 12.31
CA LEU A 26 3.97 -5.86 11.71
C LEU A 26 2.58 -6.25 12.23
N ILE A 27 2.47 -7.42 12.87
CA ILE A 27 1.23 -7.92 13.45
C ILE A 27 1.14 -7.46 14.90
N GLU A 28 0.06 -6.76 15.22
CA GLU A 28 -0.28 -6.34 16.57
C GLU A 28 -1.78 -6.54 16.76
N ASN A 29 -2.18 -7.16 17.88
CA ASN A 29 -3.59 -7.42 18.21
C ASN A 29 -4.39 -8.15 17.10
N GLY A 30 -3.76 -9.12 16.43
CA GLY A 30 -4.39 -9.92 15.37
C GLY A 30 -4.58 -9.19 14.03
N ARG A 31 -4.00 -7.99 13.89
CA ARG A 31 -4.03 -7.20 12.66
C ARG A 31 -2.61 -6.83 12.23
N ALA A 32 -2.37 -6.80 10.94
CA ALA A 32 -1.08 -6.50 10.34
C ALA A 32 -1.11 -5.12 9.68
N LYS A 33 -0.15 -4.26 10.04
CA LYS A 33 0.10 -2.99 9.34
C LYS A 33 1.19 -3.17 8.32
N VAL A 34 0.83 -3.14 7.06
CA VAL A 34 1.71 -3.36 5.91
C VAL A 34 1.67 -2.15 4.99
N TYR A 35 2.59 -2.06 4.04
CA TYR A 35 2.64 -0.94 3.11
C TYR A 35 2.17 -1.37 1.72
N LEU A 36 1.49 -0.48 1.02
CA LEU A 36 1.23 -0.65 -0.41
C LEU A 36 2.55 -0.54 -1.17
N SER A 37 2.81 -1.40 -2.14
CA SER A 37 4.00 -1.37 -2.99
C SER A 37 3.62 -1.36 -4.47
N ASN A 38 4.47 -0.77 -5.30
CA ASN A 38 4.35 -0.90 -6.75
C ASN A 38 5.03 -2.21 -7.19
N ASN A 39 4.28 -3.08 -7.84
CA ASN A 39 4.75 -4.35 -8.36
C ASN A 39 4.57 -4.47 -9.89
N THR A 40 4.47 -3.31 -10.55
CA THR A 40 4.33 -3.19 -11.99
C THR A 40 5.62 -3.62 -12.68
N SER A 41 5.53 -4.61 -13.57
CA SER A 41 6.68 -4.99 -14.40
C SER A 41 6.91 -3.99 -15.54
N SER A 42 8.09 -4.01 -16.16
CA SER A 42 8.37 -3.16 -17.34
C SER A 42 7.34 -3.38 -18.46
N ASN A 43 6.91 -4.62 -18.68
CA ASN A 43 5.89 -4.93 -19.69
C ASN A 43 4.51 -4.37 -19.32
N ASP A 44 4.13 -4.47 -18.04
CA ASP A 44 2.86 -3.90 -17.56
C ASP A 44 2.87 -2.37 -17.74
N ALA A 45 3.97 -1.70 -17.35
CA ALA A 45 4.14 -0.26 -17.48
C ALA A 45 4.05 0.20 -18.95
N LEU A 46 4.73 -0.50 -19.87
CA LEU A 46 4.65 -0.21 -21.31
C LEU A 46 3.24 -0.42 -21.89
N SER A 47 2.44 -1.30 -21.28
CA SER A 47 1.04 -1.52 -21.64
C SER A 47 0.05 -0.60 -20.90
N GLY A 48 0.54 0.35 -20.10
CA GLY A 48 -0.29 1.27 -19.32
C GLY A 48 -1.02 0.61 -18.14
N LYS A 49 -0.56 -0.56 -17.67
CA LYS A 49 -1.16 -1.28 -16.55
C LYS A 49 -0.38 -1.03 -15.28
N THR A 50 -1.06 -0.59 -14.23
CA THR A 50 -0.47 -0.49 -12.88
C THR A 50 -0.82 -1.75 -12.10
N ARG A 51 0.17 -2.34 -11.42
CA ARG A 51 -0.03 -3.45 -10.49
C ARG A 51 0.48 -3.08 -9.10
N TYR A 52 -0.36 -3.33 -8.12
CA TYR A 52 -0.04 -3.13 -6.72
C TYR A 52 0.36 -4.44 -6.03
N GLY A 53 1.13 -4.28 -4.96
CA GLY A 53 1.60 -5.34 -4.08
C GLY A 53 1.51 -4.90 -2.63
N ILE A 54 1.88 -5.81 -1.73
CA ILE A 54 1.98 -5.52 -0.29
C ILE A 54 3.38 -5.87 0.17
N THR A 55 3.97 -4.97 0.96
CA THR A 55 5.35 -5.08 1.44
C THR A 55 5.43 -4.80 2.94
N GLY A 56 6.47 -5.33 3.58
CA GLY A 56 6.80 -5.02 4.97
C GLY A 56 7.61 -3.73 5.17
N GLY A 57 7.94 -3.01 4.09
CA GLY A 57 8.60 -1.71 4.16
C GLY A 57 9.46 -1.32 2.94
N ASN A 58 9.85 -2.28 2.10
CA ASN A 58 10.64 -1.99 0.89
C ASN A 58 9.73 -1.66 -0.28
N ASN A 59 10.10 -0.65 -1.09
CA ASN A 59 9.36 -0.22 -2.29
C ASN A 59 7.92 0.24 -2.00
N ALA A 60 7.71 0.88 -0.85
CA ALA A 60 6.42 1.45 -0.50
C ALA A 60 6.03 2.56 -1.49
N VAL A 61 4.75 2.62 -1.86
CA VAL A 61 4.21 3.67 -2.72
C VAL A 61 4.15 4.97 -1.93
N ILE A 62 4.79 6.01 -2.48
CA ILE A 62 4.72 7.38 -1.96
C ILE A 62 3.76 8.15 -2.85
N VAL A 63 2.78 8.79 -2.23
CA VAL A 63 1.80 9.66 -2.88
C VAL A 63 1.87 11.06 -2.31
N SER A 64 1.35 12.02 -3.06
CA SER A 64 1.04 13.35 -2.58
C SER A 64 -0.47 13.54 -2.53
N GLU A 65 -0.93 14.61 -1.89
CA GLU A 65 -2.35 15.00 -1.89
C GLU A 65 -2.91 15.18 -3.30
N LYS A 66 -2.05 15.49 -4.28
CA LYS A 66 -2.45 15.68 -5.68
C LYS A 66 -2.53 14.36 -6.46
N THR A 67 -1.68 13.40 -6.14
CA THR A 67 -1.56 12.14 -6.90
C THR A 67 -2.38 11.01 -6.30
N PHE A 68 -2.69 11.07 -5.00
CA PHE A 68 -3.50 10.05 -4.33
C PHE A 68 -4.92 9.95 -4.92
N PRO A 69 -5.67 11.06 -5.13
CA PRO A 69 -7.05 10.96 -5.61
C PRO A 69 -7.18 10.29 -6.99
N SER A 70 -6.18 10.43 -7.87
CA SER A 70 -6.20 9.79 -9.18
C SER A 70 -5.84 8.29 -9.14
N GLN A 71 -5.27 7.80 -8.03
CA GLN A 71 -4.90 6.39 -7.84
C GLN A 71 -5.82 5.68 -6.83
N GLU A 72 -6.57 6.43 -6.04
CA GLU A 72 -7.35 5.91 -4.92
C GLU A 72 -8.32 4.80 -5.36
N THR A 73 -9.07 5.00 -6.44
CA THR A 73 -10.01 3.99 -6.95
C THR A 73 -9.31 2.68 -7.28
N GLU A 74 -8.23 2.71 -8.07
CA GLU A 74 -7.50 1.48 -8.44
C GLU A 74 -6.87 0.78 -7.23
N ILE A 75 -6.37 1.55 -6.26
CA ILE A 75 -5.79 1.02 -5.03
C ILE A 75 -6.87 0.33 -4.20
N ARG A 76 -8.03 0.96 -4.04
CA ARG A 76 -9.16 0.41 -3.29
C ARG A 76 -9.70 -0.86 -3.96
N ASP A 77 -9.84 -0.86 -5.29
CA ASP A 77 -10.28 -2.03 -6.05
C ASP A 77 -9.32 -3.20 -5.85
N TYR A 78 -8.00 -2.94 -5.96
CA TYR A 78 -6.99 -3.94 -5.68
C TYR A 78 -7.06 -4.50 -4.24
N LEU A 79 -7.28 -3.65 -3.25
CA LEU A 79 -7.38 -4.07 -1.84
C LEU A 79 -8.68 -4.86 -1.59
N GLN A 80 -9.79 -4.44 -2.19
CA GLN A 80 -11.07 -5.14 -2.14
C GLN A 80 -10.95 -6.53 -2.76
N ASP A 81 -10.39 -6.63 -3.96
CA ASP A 81 -10.19 -7.92 -4.64
C ASP A 81 -9.26 -8.85 -3.84
N ARG A 82 -8.22 -8.27 -3.20
CA ARG A 82 -7.21 -9.05 -2.49
C ARG A 82 -7.63 -9.48 -1.09
N PHE A 83 -8.36 -8.63 -0.37
CA PHE A 83 -8.64 -8.81 1.05
C PHE A 83 -10.13 -8.89 1.39
N GLY A 84 -11.03 -8.68 0.42
CA GLY A 84 -12.47 -8.60 0.65
C GLY A 84 -12.82 -7.32 1.40
N GLU A 85 -13.67 -7.40 2.42
CA GLU A 85 -14.21 -6.22 3.12
C GLU A 85 -13.43 -5.83 4.39
N ASP A 86 -12.59 -6.72 4.91
CA ASP A 86 -11.89 -6.52 6.19
C ASP A 86 -10.47 -6.02 5.95
N TRP A 87 -10.37 -4.73 5.66
CA TRP A 87 -9.13 -3.97 5.58
C TRP A 87 -9.40 -2.47 5.75
N SER A 88 -8.36 -1.69 6.10
CA SER A 88 -8.42 -0.23 6.04
C SER A 88 -7.14 0.35 5.43
N LEU A 89 -7.23 1.57 4.93
CA LEU A 89 -6.14 2.31 4.31
C LEU A 89 -5.92 3.62 5.07
N GLU A 90 -4.67 3.89 5.42
CA GLU A 90 -4.22 5.09 6.11
C GLU A 90 -3.10 5.79 5.31
N LEU A 91 -3.18 7.11 5.20
CA LEU A 91 -2.11 7.93 4.64
C LEU A 91 -1.22 8.45 5.77
N VAL A 92 -0.03 7.87 5.91
CA VAL A 92 0.93 8.27 6.93
C VAL A 92 1.89 9.30 6.34
N LYS A 93 1.99 10.47 6.97
CA LYS A 93 2.91 11.55 6.52
C LYS A 93 4.35 11.07 6.54
N CYS A 94 5.06 11.27 5.43
CA CYS A 94 6.50 11.06 5.41
C CYS A 94 7.19 12.18 6.20
N HIS A 95 8.16 11.82 7.04
CA HIS A 95 9.01 12.81 7.69
C HIS A 95 9.87 13.52 6.63
N THR A 96 9.74 14.84 6.54
CA THR A 96 10.74 15.69 5.89
C THR A 96 11.99 15.68 6.77
N SER A 97 13.07 15.10 6.25
CA SER A 97 14.41 15.19 6.85
C SER A 97 14.95 16.60 6.75
#